data_AF-A0A380EH19-F1
#
_entry.id   AF-A0A380EH19-F1
#
_cell.length_a   1.000
_cell.length_b   1.000
_cell.length_c   1.000
_cell.angle_alpha   90.00
_cell.angle_beta   90.00
_cell.angle_gamma   90.00
#
_symmetry.space_group_name_H-M   'P 1'
#
loop_
_entity.id
_entity.type
_entity.pdbx_description
1 polymer ?
#
loop_
_entity_poly.entity_id
_entity_poly.type
_entity_poly.pdbx_seq_one_letter_code
_entity_poly.pdbx_strand_id
1 'polypeptide(L)'
;MPKSTIEAINNAKEKTANNTGLKLIFAINYGGRAELVHSIKNMFDELHQQGLNSDIIDETYINNHLMTKDYPDPELLIRTSGEQRISNFLIWQVSYSEFIFNQKLWPDFDEDELIKCIKIYQSRQRRFGGLSEE
;
A
#
# COMPACT_ATOMS: atom_id res chain seq x y z
N MET A 1 13.34 5.69 14.64
CA MET A 1 14.19 4.54 14.26
C MET A 1 15.63 4.81 14.69
N PRO A 2 16.45 3.80 14.97
CA PRO A 2 17.88 3.97 15.25
C PRO A 2 18.62 4.63 14.09
N LYS A 3 19.66 5.43 14.37
CA LYS A 3 20.43 6.15 13.35
C LYS A 3 21.05 5.21 12.32
N SER A 4 21.66 4.12 12.78
CA SER A 4 22.27 3.10 11.92
C SER A 4 21.26 2.46 10.95
N THR A 5 20.01 2.26 11.38
CA THR A 5 18.93 1.76 10.51
C THR A 5 18.58 2.77 9.42
N ILE A 6 18.51 4.06 9.76
CA ILE A 6 18.22 5.15 8.80
C ILE A 6 19.34 5.23 7.75
N GLU A 7 20.59 5.20 8.19
CA GLU A 7 21.77 5.23 7.31
C GLU A 7 21.77 4.03 6.33
N ALA A 8 21.49 2.83 6.83
CA ALA A 8 21.41 1.63 5.98
C ALA A 8 20.30 1.75 4.92
N ILE A 9 19.11 2.23 5.31
CA ILE A 9 17.98 2.44 4.39
C ILE A 9 18.32 3.50 3.34
N ASN A 10 18.91 4.63 3.73
CA ASN A 10 19.25 5.70 2.80
C ASN A 10 20.32 5.26 1.80
N ASN A 11 21.38 4.59 2.27
CA ASN A 11 22.40 4.03 1.38
C ASN A 11 21.81 2.98 0.42
N ALA A 12 20.86 2.15 0.85
CA ALA A 12 20.17 1.22 -0.05
C ALA A 12 19.36 1.97 -1.13
N LYS A 13 18.59 2.99 -0.73
CA LYS A 13 17.81 3.83 -1.66
C LYS A 13 18.68 4.52 -2.70
N GLU A 14 19.79 5.12 -2.28
CA GLU A 14 20.74 5.80 -3.17
C GLU A 14 21.34 4.83 -4.19
N LYS A 15 21.78 3.65 -3.73
CA LYS A 15 22.37 2.63 -4.62
C LYS A 15 21.38 2.04 -5.62
N THR A 16 20.08 2.08 -5.33
CA THR A 16 19.04 1.55 -6.21
C THR A 16 18.20 2.63 -6.88
N ALA A 17 18.58 3.91 -6.79
CA ALA A 17 17.76 5.05 -7.20
C ALA A 17 17.40 5.03 -8.70
N ASN A 18 18.27 4.47 -9.52
CA ASN A 18 18.12 4.41 -10.99
C ASN A 18 17.64 3.02 -11.49
N ASN A 19 17.30 2.09 -10.59
CA ASN A 19 16.78 0.79 -11.01
C ASN A 19 15.35 0.95 -11.57
N THR A 20 15.07 0.21 -12.65
CA THR A 20 13.79 0.27 -13.37
C THR A 20 12.94 -0.99 -13.22
N GLY A 21 13.42 -1.99 -12.48
CA GLY A 21 12.71 -3.24 -12.23
C GLY A 21 11.76 -3.16 -11.02
N LEU A 22 11.72 -4.23 -10.24
CA LEU A 22 10.89 -4.34 -9.04
C LEU A 22 11.16 -3.19 -8.05
N LYS A 23 10.09 -2.50 -7.65
CA LYS A 23 10.10 -1.59 -6.50
C LYS A 23 9.82 -2.38 -5.22
N LEU A 24 10.85 -2.65 -4.43
CA LEU A 24 10.69 -3.23 -3.10
C LEU A 24 10.45 -2.12 -2.07
N ILE A 25 9.28 -2.12 -1.44
CA ILE A 25 8.84 -1.05 -0.54
C ILE A 25 8.71 -1.61 0.88
N PHE A 26 9.46 -1.03 1.81
CA PHE A 26 9.39 -1.40 3.22
C PHE A 26 8.50 -0.43 4.01
N ALA A 27 7.38 -0.93 4.55
CA ALA A 27 6.49 -0.19 5.42
C ALA A 27 6.93 -0.31 6.90
N ILE A 28 7.91 0.49 7.31
CA ILE A 28 8.51 0.45 8.66
C ILE A 28 7.93 1.58 9.52
N ASN A 29 7.49 1.26 10.74
CA ASN A 29 6.77 2.21 11.61
C ASN A 29 5.57 2.84 10.88
N TYR A 30 4.89 2.02 10.08
CA TYR A 30 3.81 2.41 9.20
C TYR A 30 2.45 1.99 9.78
N GLY A 31 1.44 2.81 9.53
CA GLY A 31 0.04 2.45 9.75
C GLY A 31 -0.87 3.39 8.98
N GLY A 32 -1.88 2.85 8.31
CA GLY A 32 -2.75 3.59 7.39
C GLY A 32 -3.48 4.76 8.06
N ARG A 33 -3.92 4.62 9.32
CA ARG A 33 -4.49 5.75 10.07
C ARG A 33 -3.50 6.90 10.28
N ALA A 34 -2.25 6.57 10.63
CA ALA A 34 -1.22 7.59 10.87
C ALA A 34 -0.78 8.26 9.55
N GLU A 35 -0.72 7.47 8.47
CA GLU A 35 -0.53 7.98 7.11
C GLU A 35 -1.61 8.99 6.73
N LEU A 36 -2.89 8.64 6.86
CA LEU A 36 -4.00 9.54 6.54
C LEU A 36 -3.95 10.83 7.36
N VAL A 37 -3.70 10.74 8.67
CA VAL A 37 -3.56 11.93 9.53
C VAL A 37 -2.39 12.82 9.07
N HIS A 38 -1.27 12.23 8.65
CA HIS A 38 -0.15 12.98 8.11
C HIS A 38 -0.52 13.67 6.79
N SER A 39 -1.12 12.94 5.86
CA SER A 39 -1.54 13.47 4.55
C SER A 39 -2.59 14.58 4.69
N ILE A 40 -3.56 14.44 5.59
CA ILE A 40 -4.58 15.48 5.86
C ILE A 40 -3.94 16.77 6.36
N LYS A 41 -2.96 16.68 7.27
CA LYS A 41 -2.23 17.86 7.76
C LYS A 41 -1.48 18.56 6.62
N ASN A 42 -0.77 17.78 5.78
CA ASN A 42 -0.03 18.33 4.65
C ASN A 42 -0.97 18.99 3.62
N MET A 43 -2.10 18.36 3.29
CA MET A 43 -3.11 18.94 2.40
C MET A 43 -3.67 20.24 2.95
N PHE A 44 -3.98 20.30 4.25
CA PHE A 44 -4.48 21.53 4.88
C PHE A 44 -3.48 22.69 4.77
N ASP A 45 -2.21 22.43 5.08
CA ASP A 45 -1.16 23.45 4.98
C ASP A 45 -0.94 23.89 3.52
N GLU A 46 -0.98 22.94 2.57
CA GLU A 46 -0.85 23.22 1.14
C GLU A 46 -1.99 24.10 0.61
N LEU A 47 -3.24 23.74 0.91
CA LEU A 47 -4.43 24.50 0.51
C LEU A 47 -4.36 25.94 1.02
N HIS A 48 -4.01 26.11 2.30
CA HIS A 48 -3.88 27.43 2.91
C HIS A 48 -2.77 28.26 2.24
N GLN A 49 -1.61 27.66 1.95
CA GLN A 49 -0.50 28.34 1.29
C GLN A 49 -0.81 28.73 -0.16
N GLN A 50 -1.58 27.90 -0.87
CA GLN A 50 -1.97 28.14 -2.26
C GLN A 50 -3.24 29.02 -2.38
N GLY A 51 -3.89 29.37 -1.27
CA GLY A 51 -5.15 30.13 -1.28
C GLY A 51 -6.33 29.35 -1.88
N LEU A 52 -6.28 28.02 -1.80
CA LEU A 52 -7.32 27.12 -2.28
C LEU A 52 -8.27 26.73 -1.14
N ASN A 53 -9.45 26.26 -1.51
CA ASN A 53 -10.43 25.73 -0.56
C ASN A 53 -10.54 24.20 -0.69
N SER A 54 -11.33 23.58 0.20
CA SER A 54 -11.52 22.12 0.20
C SER A 54 -12.31 21.58 -0.99
N ASP A 55 -12.88 22.43 -1.85
CA ASP A 55 -13.71 21.99 -2.98
C ASP A 55 -12.89 21.22 -4.03
N ILE A 56 -11.57 21.40 -4.03
CA ILE A 56 -10.65 20.65 -4.90
C ILE A 56 -10.30 19.25 -4.36
N ILE A 57 -10.69 18.93 -3.12
CA ILE A 57 -10.34 17.64 -2.50
C ILE A 57 -11.31 16.58 -3.00
N ASP A 58 -10.80 15.65 -3.80
CA ASP A 58 -11.46 14.40 -4.18
C ASP A 58 -10.58 13.18 -3.85
N GLU A 59 -11.03 11.97 -4.19
CA GLU A 59 -10.26 10.74 -3.96
C GLU A 59 -8.91 10.74 -4.69
N THR A 60 -8.83 11.35 -5.87
CA THR A 60 -7.58 11.48 -6.64
C THR A 60 -6.61 12.43 -5.94
N TYR A 61 -7.13 13.54 -5.40
CA TYR A 61 -6.35 14.48 -4.60
C TYR A 61 -5.78 13.80 -3.37
N ILE A 62 -6.58 13.02 -2.64
CA ILE A 62 -6.10 12.25 -1.48
C ILE A 62 -5.01 11.26 -1.90
N ASN A 63 -5.20 10.49 -2.98
CA ASN A 63 -4.21 9.56 -3.52
C ASN A 63 -2.85 10.23 -3.76
N ASN A 64 -2.87 11.46 -4.31
CA ASN A 64 -1.67 12.22 -4.61
C ASN A 64 -0.94 12.77 -3.35
N HIS A 65 -1.54 12.69 -2.17
CA HIS A 65 -0.96 13.16 -0.90
C HIS A 65 -0.60 12.03 0.07
N LEU A 66 -0.89 10.77 -0.26
CA LEU A 66 -0.49 9.62 0.55
C LEU A 66 1.02 9.35 0.44
N MET A 67 1.58 8.60 1.40
CA MET A 67 2.97 8.14 1.31
C MET A 67 3.17 7.22 0.10
N THR A 68 2.08 6.63 -0.41
CA THR A 68 2.04 5.73 -1.56
C THR A 68 1.74 6.40 -2.89
N LYS A 69 1.65 7.74 -2.98
CA LYS A 69 1.25 8.49 -4.19
C LYS A 69 1.95 8.11 -5.50
N ASP A 70 3.18 7.59 -5.43
CA ASP A 70 3.98 7.21 -6.60
C ASP A 70 3.78 5.73 -7.02
N TYR A 71 2.82 5.04 -6.39
CA TYR A 71 2.52 3.63 -6.56
C TYR A 71 1.03 3.43 -6.84
N PRO A 72 0.67 2.48 -7.71
CA PRO A 72 -0.72 2.07 -7.84
C PRO A 72 -1.19 1.36 -6.57
N ASP A 73 -2.50 1.39 -6.33
CA ASP A 73 -3.12 0.56 -5.30
C ASP A 73 -2.85 -0.91 -5.57
N PRO A 74 -2.54 -1.71 -4.53
CA PRO A 74 -2.24 -3.12 -4.71
C PRO A 74 -3.49 -3.88 -5.19
N GLU A 75 -3.36 -4.73 -6.20
CA GLU A 75 -4.48 -5.57 -6.60
C GLU A 75 -4.71 -6.76 -5.66
N LEU A 76 -3.68 -7.17 -4.92
CA LEU A 76 -3.68 -8.33 -4.06
C LEU A 76 -2.98 -8.03 -2.73
N LEU A 77 -3.69 -8.26 -1.62
CA LEU A 77 -3.13 -8.28 -0.27
C LEU A 77 -3.03 -9.72 0.24
N ILE A 78 -1.81 -10.18 0.51
CA ILE A 78 -1.54 -11.48 1.11
C ILE A 78 -1.18 -11.28 2.58
N ARG A 79 -1.84 -12.02 3.47
CA ARG A 79 -1.48 -12.11 4.89
C ARG A 79 -1.30 -13.57 5.28
N THR A 80 -0.15 -13.87 5.85
CA THR A 80 0.20 -15.20 6.37
C THR A 80 -0.33 -15.39 7.80
N SER A 81 -0.06 -16.55 8.40
CA SER A 81 -0.43 -16.98 9.76
C SER A 81 -1.92 -17.25 10.01
N GLY A 82 -2.76 -17.24 8.97
CA GLY A 82 -4.20 -17.55 9.07
C GLY A 82 -5.07 -16.42 9.64
N GLU A 83 -4.47 -15.33 10.10
CA GLU A 83 -5.16 -14.17 10.68
C GLU A 83 -5.99 -13.40 9.63
N GLN A 84 -7.29 -13.27 9.84
CA GLN A 84 -8.22 -12.63 8.90
C GLN A 84 -8.54 -11.18 9.28
N ARG A 85 -7.52 -10.33 9.19
CA ARG A 85 -7.61 -8.88 9.44
C ARG A 85 -6.52 -8.16 8.66
N ILE A 86 -6.67 -6.86 8.41
CA ILE A 86 -5.63 -6.06 7.74
C ILE A 86 -4.72 -5.30 8.73
N SER A 87 -5.11 -5.23 10.01
CA SER A 87 -4.29 -4.65 11.09
C SER A 87 -3.69 -3.27 10.78
N ASN A 88 -4.51 -2.33 10.30
CA ASN A 88 -4.09 -0.96 9.97
C ASN A 88 -3.07 -0.86 8.80
N PHE A 89 -2.99 -1.88 7.95
CA PHE A 89 -2.10 -1.88 6.79
C PHE A 89 -2.83 -1.42 5.53
N LEU A 90 -2.33 -0.35 4.88
CA LEU A 90 -2.78 0.18 3.60
C LEU A 90 -4.30 0.39 3.50
N ILE A 91 -4.93 0.85 4.58
CA ILE A 91 -6.41 0.83 4.74
C ILE A 91 -7.16 1.63 3.67
N TRP A 92 -6.53 2.64 3.08
CA TRP A 92 -7.10 3.41 1.97
C TRP A 92 -6.86 2.67 0.66
N GLN A 93 -5.61 2.30 0.41
CA GLN A 93 -5.14 1.71 -0.83
C GLN A 93 -5.76 0.33 -1.11
N VAL A 94 -6.13 -0.43 -0.06
CA VAL A 94 -6.66 -1.79 -0.22
C VAL A 94 -8.18 -1.87 -0.39
N SER A 95 -8.85 -0.74 -0.64
CA SER A 95 -10.31 -0.64 -0.72
C SER A 95 -10.94 -1.65 -1.70
N TYR A 96 -10.29 -1.89 -2.85
CA TYR A 96 -10.72 -2.84 -3.87
C TYR A 96 -9.72 -3.98 -4.16
N SER A 97 -8.75 -4.19 -3.27
CA SER A 97 -7.81 -5.30 -3.43
C SER A 97 -8.48 -6.64 -3.12
N GLU A 98 -8.02 -7.69 -3.80
CA GLU A 98 -8.36 -9.05 -3.40
C GLU A 98 -7.55 -9.45 -2.17
N PHE A 99 -8.18 -10.13 -1.22
CA PHE A 99 -7.51 -10.61 -0.02
C PHE A 99 -7.27 -12.12 -0.09
N ILE A 100 -6.06 -12.52 0.31
CA ILE A 100 -5.68 -13.90 0.56
C ILE A 100 -5.10 -14.02 1.97
N PHE A 101 -5.79 -14.78 2.82
CA PHE A 101 -5.33 -15.15 4.14
C PHE A 101 -4.71 -16.55 4.10
N ASN A 102 -3.40 -16.62 3.90
CA ASN A 102 -2.63 -17.85 3.81
C ASN A 102 -2.37 -18.42 5.22
N GLN A 103 -2.48 -19.74 5.37
CA GLN A 103 -2.38 -20.43 6.67
C GLN A 103 -0.93 -20.66 7.14
N LYS A 104 0.06 -20.58 6.24
CA LYS A 104 1.48 -20.76 6.57
C LYS A 104 1.97 -19.62 7.46
N LEU A 105 2.91 -19.89 8.37
CA LEU A 105 3.65 -18.84 9.05
C LEU A 105 4.57 -18.13 8.05
N TRP A 106 4.91 -16.86 8.28
CA TRP A 106 5.78 -16.10 7.35
C TRP A 106 7.12 -16.79 7.03
N PRO A 107 7.84 -17.41 8.00
CA PRO A 107 9.08 -18.15 7.69
C PRO A 107 8.87 -19.40 6.83
N ASP A 108 7.65 -19.94 6.78
CA ASP A 108 7.28 -21.12 5.98
C ASP A 108 6.63 -20.74 4.64
N PHE A 109 6.55 -19.44 4.32
CA PHE A 109 5.99 -18.94 3.07
C PHE A 109 7.12 -18.83 2.03
N ASP A 110 7.02 -19.64 0.98
CA ASP A 110 8.03 -19.79 -0.07
C ASP A 110 7.53 -19.29 -1.44
N GLU A 111 8.34 -19.48 -2.48
CA GLU A 111 8.04 -19.11 -3.85
C GLU A 111 6.79 -19.83 -4.37
N ASP A 112 6.62 -21.11 -4.04
CA ASP A 112 5.46 -21.90 -4.46
C ASP A 112 4.17 -21.38 -3.86
N GLU A 113 4.18 -20.96 -2.59
CA GLU A 113 3.03 -20.32 -1.94
C GLU A 113 2.68 -18.97 -2.57
N LEU A 114 3.67 -18.15 -2.96
CA LEU A 114 3.40 -16.92 -3.69
C LEU A 114 2.71 -17.20 -5.04
N ILE A 115 3.22 -18.18 -5.79
CA ILE A 115 2.62 -18.59 -7.08
C ILE A 115 1.18 -19.10 -6.87
N LYS A 116 0.90 -19.86 -5.81
CA LYS A 116 -0.47 -20.28 -5.47
C LYS A 116 -1.36 -19.08 -5.18
N CYS A 117 -0.89 -18.10 -4.43
CA CYS A 117 -1.64 -16.89 -4.14
C CYS A 117 -1.98 -16.12 -5.43
N ILE A 118 -1.04 -16.01 -6.37
CA ILE A 118 -1.27 -15.36 -7.67
C ILE A 118 -2.29 -16.14 -8.50
N LYS A 119 -2.22 -17.48 -8.53
CA LYS A 119 -3.22 -18.32 -9.23
C LYS A 119 -4.62 -18.13 -8.66
N ILE A 120 -4.75 -18.04 -7.33
CA ILE A 120 -6.02 -17.76 -6.67
C ILE A 120 -6.53 -16.38 -7.07
N TYR A 121 -5.67 -15.35 -7.04
CA TYR A 121 -6.02 -14.00 -7.49
C TYR A 121 -6.55 -13.97 -8.92
N GLN A 122 -5.87 -14.66 -9.85
CA GLN A 122 -6.29 -14.74 -11.26
C GLN A 122 -7.66 -15.41 -11.47
N SER A 123 -8.10 -16.25 -10.53
CA SER A 123 -9.45 -16.85 -10.57
C SER A 123 -10.54 -15.96 -9.97
N ARG A 124 -10.20 -14.85 -9.31
CA ARG A 124 -11.19 -13.94 -8.72
C ARG A 124 -11.80 -13.08 -9.82
N GLN A 125 -13.12 -12.92 -9.78
CA GLN A 125 -13.82 -11.95 -10.62
C GLN A 125 -13.94 -10.63 -9.86
N ARG A 126 -13.17 -9.63 -10.29
CA ARG A 126 -13.19 -8.28 -9.72
C ARG A 126 -14.32 -7.47 -10.36
N ARG A 127 -15.19 -6.93 -9.52
CA ARG A 127 -16.39 -6.21 -9.95
C ARG A 127 -16.31 -4.69 -9.79
N PHE A 128 -15.43 -4.20 -8.91
CA PHE A 128 -15.28 -2.75 -8.64
C PHE A 128 -16.60 -2.00 -8.38
N GLY A 129 -17.61 -2.68 -7.82
CA GLY A 129 -18.96 -2.14 -7.60
C GLY A 129 -19.95 -2.31 -8.76
N GLY A 130 -19.53 -2.84 -9.91
CA GLY A 130 -20.39 -3.22 -11.03
C GLY A 130 -20.97 -4.64 -10.94
N LEU A 131 -21.88 -4.99 -11.86
CA LEU A 131 -22.40 -6.35 -12.02
C LEU A 131 -21.51 -7.12 -13.01
N SER A 132 -21.30 -8.43 -12.79
CA SER A 132 -20.65 -9.28 -13.78
C SER A 132 -21.59 -9.44 -14.99
N GLU A 133 -21.08 -9.20 -16.21
CA GLU A 133 -21.81 -9.61 -17.43
C GLU A 133 -21.84 -11.16 -17.48
N GLU A 134 -23.04 -11.72 -17.62
CA GLU A 134 -23.29 -13.16 -17.80
C GLU A 134 -22.85 -13.66 -19.18
#